data_AF-A0A6L9KU64-F1
#
_entry.id   AF-A0A6L9KU64-F1
#
_cell.length_a   1.000
_cell.length_b   1.000
_cell.length_c   1.000
_cell.angle_alpha   90.00
_cell.angle_beta   90.00
_cell.angle_gamma   90.00
#
_symmetry.space_group_name_H-M   'P 1'
#
loop_
_entity.id
_entity.type
_entity.pdbx_description
1 polymer ?
#
loop_
_entity_poly.entity_id
_entity_poly.type
_entity_poly.pdbx_seq_one_letter_code
_entity_poly.pdbx_strand_id
1 'polypeptide(L)'
;MNLPHAQEGILSVNVGSSTLKFALYPVTGEGVQAASQVGTIEGLQQGESAFSDALDALIARLTDAALRAPRLRAVAHRVVHGGPRFHNN
;
A
#
# COMPACT_ATOMS: atom_id res chain seq x y z
N MET A 1 28.38 -15.58 -1.47
CA MET A 1 27.62 -15.12 -0.29
C MET A 1 26.31 -14.54 -0.80
N ASN A 2 25.20 -15.28 -0.70
CA ASN A 2 23.91 -14.80 -1.17
C ASN A 2 23.42 -13.77 -0.14
N LEU A 3 23.30 -12.51 -0.54
CA LEU A 3 22.58 -11.53 0.27
C LEU A 3 21.18 -12.13 0.53
N PRO A 4 20.64 -12.10 1.76
CA PRO A 4 19.23 -12.43 1.93
C PRO A 4 18.47 -11.57 0.92
N HIS A 5 17.75 -12.19 -0.01
CA HIS A 5 16.93 -11.45 -0.96
C HIS A 5 16.11 -10.49 -0.12
N ALA A 6 16.36 -9.18 -0.27
CA ALA A 6 15.60 -8.18 0.47
C ALA A 6 14.14 -8.53 0.21
N GLN A 7 13.40 -8.89 1.27
CA GLN A 7 12.02 -9.31 1.09
C GLN A 7 11.33 -8.23 0.28
N GLU A 8 10.65 -8.63 -0.80
CA GLU A 8 9.92 -7.72 -1.65
C GLU A 8 8.44 -7.77 -1.28
N GLY A 9 7.72 -6.67 -1.49
CA GLY A 9 6.30 -6.59 -1.15
C GLY A 9 5.47 -5.88 -2.20
N ILE A 10 4.17 -6.20 -2.24
CA ILE A 10 3.15 -5.44 -2.94
C ILE A 10 2.33 -4.70 -1.87
N LEU A 11 2.28 -3.38 -1.99
CA LEU A 11 1.43 -2.55 -1.13
C LEU A 11 0.09 -2.33 -1.83
N SER A 12 -1.00 -2.80 -1.22
CA SER A 12 -2.36 -2.45 -1.66
C SER A 12 -2.84 -1.26 -0.84
N VAL A 13 -3.40 -0.25 -1.51
CA VAL A 13 -4.05 0.89 -0.86
C VAL A 13 -5.43 1.16 -1.44
N ASN A 14 -6.31 1.65 -0.58
CA ASN A 14 -7.63 2.15 -0.95
C ASN A 14 -7.84 3.49 -0.25
N VAL A 15 -7.91 4.56 -1.03
CA VAL A 15 -8.09 5.93 -0.54
C VAL A 15 -9.53 6.35 -0.81
N GLY A 16 -10.28 6.61 0.26
CA GLY A 16 -11.58 7.26 0.22
C GLY A 16 -11.49 8.73 0.65
N SER A 17 -12.64 9.39 0.76
CA SER A 17 -12.74 10.82 1.10
C SER A 17 -12.26 11.21 2.50
N SER A 18 -12.09 10.23 3.41
CA SER A 18 -11.73 10.47 4.81
C SER A 18 -10.84 9.35 5.41
N THR A 19 -10.47 8.35 4.61
CA THR A 19 -9.81 7.14 5.10
C THR A 19 -8.90 6.55 4.04
N LEU A 20 -7.70 6.13 4.44
CA LEU A 20 -6.81 5.29 3.64
C LEU A 20 -6.69 3.93 4.33
N LYS A 21 -7.07 2.86 3.63
CA LYS A 21 -6.82 1.48 4.05
C LYS A 21 -5.63 0.93 3.29
N PHE A 22 -4.76 0.19 3.96
CA PHE A 22 -3.61 -0.44 3.33
C PHE A 22 -3.40 -1.87 3.81
N ALA A 23 -2.77 -2.67 2.95
CA ALA A 23 -2.26 -3.98 3.29
C ALA A 23 -0.96 -4.24 2.53
N LEU A 24 0.00 -4.88 3.19
CA LEU A 24 1.30 -5.21 2.63
C LEU A 24 1.43 -6.72 2.49
N TYR A 25 1.66 -7.18 1.26
CA TYR A 25 1.77 -8.58 0.92
C TYR A 25 3.22 -8.91 0.58
N PRO A 26 3.92 -9.72 1.39
CA PRO A 26 5.24 -10.23 1.03
C PRO A 26 5.16 -11.04 -0.25
N VAL A 27 6.22 -10.99 -1.03
CA VAL A 27 6.37 -11.81 -2.23
C VAL A 27 7.66 -12.58 -2.13
N THR A 28 7.53 -13.91 -2.24
CA THR A 28 8.63 -14.86 -2.16
C THR A 28 8.78 -15.58 -3.51
N GLY A 29 9.75 -16.50 -3.61
CA GLY A 29 9.86 -17.37 -4.78
C GLY A 29 8.62 -18.25 -5.02
N GLU A 30 7.77 -18.43 -4.00
CA GLU A 30 6.52 -19.19 -4.06
C GLU A 30 5.31 -18.31 -4.45
N GLY A 31 5.50 -17.01 -4.62
CA GLY A 31 4.46 -16.06 -5.01
C GLY A 31 4.05 -15.09 -3.90
N VAL A 32 2.86 -14.50 -4.06
CA VAL A 32 2.30 -13.52 -3.11
C VAL A 32 1.79 -14.24 -1.87
N GLN A 33 2.29 -13.82 -0.70
CA GLN A 33 1.94 -14.39 0.60
C GLN A 33 0.79 -13.63 1.25
N ALA A 34 0.26 -14.16 2.35
CA ALA A 34 -0.75 -13.47 3.16
C ALA A 34 -0.24 -12.10 3.65
N ALA A 35 -1.16 -11.16 3.84
CA ALA A 35 -0.80 -9.82 4.30
C ALA A 35 -0.05 -9.88 5.64
N SER A 36 1.16 -9.35 5.68
CA SER A 36 1.96 -9.26 6.91
C SER A 36 1.60 -8.03 7.73
N GLN A 37 1.04 -7.01 7.09
CA GLN A 37 0.57 -5.79 7.74
C GLN A 37 -0.73 -5.35 7.09
N VAL A 38 -1.67 -4.93 7.92
CA VAL A 38 -2.96 -4.35 7.50
C VAL A 38 -3.25 -3.18 8.42
N GLY A 39 -3.71 -2.08 7.86
CA GLY A 39 -3.99 -0.89 8.65
C GLY A 39 -4.95 0.08 7.99
N THR A 40 -5.38 1.03 8.81
CA THR A 40 -6.25 2.14 8.41
C THR A 40 -5.67 3.43 8.95
N ILE A 41 -5.67 4.48 8.12
CA ILE A 41 -5.40 5.87 8.48
C ILE A 41 -6.73 6.61 8.31
N GLU A 42 -7.21 7.19 9.40
CA GLU A 42 -8.47 7.93 9.45
C GLU A 42 -8.21 9.43 9.63
N GLY A 43 -9.25 10.24 9.46
CA GLY A 43 -9.16 11.69 9.70
C GLY A 43 -8.34 12.43 8.66
N LEU A 44 -8.27 11.91 7.42
CA LEU A 44 -7.62 12.61 6.32
C LEU A 44 -8.30 13.96 6.09
N GLN A 45 -7.51 15.04 6.05
CA GLN A 45 -8.03 16.37 5.72
C GLN A 45 -8.55 16.39 4.29
N GLN A 46 -9.59 17.19 4.05
CA GLN A 46 -10.10 17.44 2.70
C GLN A 46 -9.50 18.72 2.14
N GLY A 47 -9.26 18.74 0.83
CA GLY A 47 -8.63 19.86 0.15
C GLY A 47 -7.59 19.38 -0.84
N GLU A 48 -6.86 20.33 -1.44
CA GLU A 48 -5.89 20.05 -2.49
C GLU A 48 -4.70 19.20 -2.00
N SER A 49 -4.35 19.28 -0.71
CA SER A 49 -3.26 18.48 -0.09
C SER A 49 -3.71 17.13 0.47
N ALA A 50 -5.02 16.82 0.46
CA ALA A 50 -5.57 15.63 1.12
C ALA A 50 -4.83 14.33 0.77
N PHE A 51 -4.45 14.19 -0.49
CA PHE A 51 -3.74 13.03 -0.99
C PHE A 51 -2.26 12.98 -0.56
N SER A 52 -1.55 14.12 -0.62
CA SER A 52 -0.15 14.18 -0.17
C SER A 52 -0.05 13.88 1.31
N ASP A 53 -0.95 14.45 2.11
CA ASP A 53 -0.96 14.25 3.58
C ASP A 53 -1.24 12.78 3.93
N ALA A 54 -2.16 12.13 3.19
CA ALA A 54 -2.44 10.71 3.34
C ALA A 54 -1.24 9.82 2.96
N LEU A 55 -0.53 10.19 1.89
CA LEU A 55 0.66 9.48 1.43
C LEU A 55 1.80 9.62 2.45
N ASP A 56 2.03 10.82 2.98
CA ASP A 56 3.04 11.07 4.00
C ASP A 56 2.76 10.29 5.28
N ALA A 57 1.50 10.26 5.73
CA ALA A 57 1.09 9.46 6.87
C ALA A 57 1.31 7.95 6.64
N LEU A 58 1.06 7.46 5.42
CA LEU A 58 1.33 6.07 5.05
C LEU A 58 2.82 5.77 5.01
N ILE A 59 3.64 6.66 4.43
CA ILE A 59 5.09 6.52 4.38
C ILE A 59 5.63 6.46 5.82
N ALA A 60 5.26 7.42 6.66
CA ALA A 60 5.67 7.46 8.07
C ALA A 60 5.35 6.14 8.79
N ARG A 61 4.14 5.59 8.57
CA ARG A 61 3.76 4.29 9.13
C ARG A 61 4.61 3.14 8.58
N LEU A 62 4.84 3.06 7.28
CA LEU A 62 5.63 1.95 6.68
C LEU A 62 7.12 2.02 7.03
N THR A 63 7.65 3.22 7.26
CA THR A 63 9.05 3.44 7.65
C THR A 63 9.30 3.32 9.14
N ASP A 64 8.27 3.13 9.95
CA ASP A 64 8.43 2.85 11.37
C ASP A 64 9.37 1.64 11.56
N ALA A 65 10.42 1.82 12.36
CA ALA A 65 11.46 0.82 12.55
C ALA A 65 10.92 -0.51 13.11
N ALA A 66 9.76 -0.50 13.78
CA ALA A 66 9.08 -1.71 14.23
C ALA A 66 8.49 -2.52 13.08
N LEU A 67 8.17 -1.91 11.94
CA LEU A 67 7.41 -2.54 10.85
C LEU A 67 8.29 -3.24 9.81
N ARG A 68 9.63 -3.09 9.81
CA ARG A 68 10.57 -3.76 8.88
C ARG A 68 9.98 -3.95 7.46
N ALA A 69 9.50 -2.86 6.86
CA ALA A 69 8.81 -2.97 5.59
C ALA A 69 9.74 -3.54 4.50
N PRO A 70 9.27 -4.53 3.71
CA PRO A 70 10.00 -5.05 2.57
C PRO A 70 10.20 -3.97 1.51
N ARG A 71 11.17 -4.17 0.62
CA ARG A 71 11.31 -3.33 -0.57
C ARG A 71 10.03 -3.45 -1.41
N LEU A 72 9.37 -2.34 -1.72
CA LEU A 72 8.17 -2.39 -2.54
C LEU A 72 8.53 -2.69 -4.00
N ARG A 73 7.90 -3.73 -4.56
CA ARG A 73 7.95 -4.05 -6.00
C ARG A 73 6.84 -3.33 -6.77
N ALA A 74 5.67 -3.16 -6.16
CA ALA A 74 4.53 -2.53 -6.78
C ALA A 74 3.60 -1.92 -5.73
N VAL A 75 2.77 -0.98 -6.19
CA VAL A 75 1.65 -0.43 -5.43
C VAL A 75 0.37 -0.69 -6.21
N ALA A 76 -0.59 -1.36 -5.59
CA ALA A 76 -1.91 -1.62 -6.12
C ALA A 76 -2.91 -0.62 -5.54
N HIS A 77 -3.73 -0.02 -6.39
CA HIS A 77 -4.79 0.91 -5.99
C HIS A 77 -6.16 0.34 -6.35
N ARG A 78 -7.13 0.45 -5.43
CA ARG A 78 -8.52 0.17 -5.74
C ARG A 78 -9.14 1.31 -6.55
N VAL A 79 -9.62 1.00 -7.74
CA VAL A 79 -10.39 1.92 -8.58
C VAL A 79 -11.86 1.50 -8.55
N VAL A 80 -12.76 2.41 -8.15
CA VAL A 80 -14.20 2.10 -8.02
C VAL A 80 -14.91 2.10 -9.37
N HIS A 81 -14.56 3.05 -10.25
CA HIS A 81 -15.08 3.12 -11.60
C HIS A 81 -13.93 3.31 -12.59
N GLY A 82 -13.84 2.45 -13.61
CA GLY A 82 -12.86 2.54 -14.69
C GLY A 82 -13.34 3.31 -15.92
N GLY A 83 -14.53 3.91 -15.82
CA GLY A 83 -15.22 4.53 -16.94
C GLY A 83 -15.52 3.54 -18.07
N PRO A 84 -15.71 4.02 -19.30
CA PRO A 84 -15.99 3.15 -20.45
C PRO A 84 -14.77 2.38 -20.97
N ARG A 85 -13.56 2.69 -20.48
CA ARG A 85 -12.30 2.15 -21.01
C ARG A 85 -11.75 0.97 -20.22
N PHE A 86 -11.98 0.94 -18.91
CA PHE A 86 -11.42 -0.07 -18.02
C PHE A 86 -12.56 -0.87 -17.40
N HIS A 87 -12.80 -2.04 -17.98
CA HIS A 87 -13.70 -3.06 -17.47
C HIS A 87 -12.98 -4.40 -17.52
N ASN A 88 -13.32 -5.31 -16.62
CA ASN A 88 -12.85 -6.69 -16.73
C ASN A 88 -13.61 -7.33 -17.90
N ASN A 89 -12.88 -7.71 -18.95
CA ASN A 89 -13.39 -8.65 -19.95
C ASN A 89 -13.41 -10.07 -19.36
#